data_AF-A0A847X2V9-F1
#
_entry.id   AF-A0A847X2V9-F1
#
_cell.length_a   1.000
_cell.length_b   1.000
_cell.length_c   1.000
_cell.angle_alpha   90.00
_cell.angle_beta   90.00
_cell.angle_gamma   90.00
#
_symmetry.space_group_name_H-M   'P 1'
#
loop_
_entity.id
_entity.type
_entity.pdbx_description
1 polymer ?
#
loop_
_entity_poly.entity_id
_entity_poly.type
_entity_poly.pdbx_seq_one_letter_code
_entity_poly.pdbx_strand_id
1 'polypeptide(L)'
;MNKPFISLRPEITRSHAFTLMDWMEDERVTRYLSDSSSVSRFISQAVDRAQMPILTHLFNQGGRFFMAYDRDDRPVGFVRLVKTGADCEIVLVVGEHDNWGQGLGGSTIREGLKLAFLDMRAENVIAKIHPSNVRSLKGFERCGFHLQRETPTLNSLSLNAGRYLQLLRDGVMADSPEIYVTEIDKARLQSLLAIEDETPQADLEHEIERAIVVEPQRVSGDVVTMNSRVVLRLDDEKQEVALVYPQDADARDRKLSVLSDLGTAILGFQEGDAVDWMVADRTRRIRIEKVVYQPESSGDLHL
;
A
#
# COMPACT_ATOMS: atom_id res chain seq x y z
N MET A 1 -2.39 13.53 -14.12
CA MET A 1 -1.59 12.35 -14.49
C MET A 1 -1.82 11.32 -13.40
N ASN A 2 -2.25 10.10 -13.74
CA ASN A 2 -2.36 9.03 -12.76
C ASN A 2 -0.98 8.73 -12.17
N LYS A 3 -0.93 8.60 -10.85
CA LYS A 3 0.29 8.21 -10.13
C LYS A 3 0.59 6.74 -10.48
N PRO A 4 1.86 6.34 -10.60
CA PRO A 4 2.19 4.95 -10.92
C PRO A 4 1.79 4.03 -9.77
N PHE A 5 1.26 2.86 -10.10
CA PHE A 5 0.98 1.80 -9.13
C PHE A 5 2.29 1.27 -8.55
N ILE A 6 2.30 1.05 -7.23
CA ILE A 6 3.35 0.35 -6.51
C ILE A 6 2.70 -0.64 -5.55
N SER A 7 3.29 -1.82 -5.43
CA SER A 7 3.01 -2.74 -4.32
C SER A 7 4.30 -3.03 -3.54
N LEU A 8 4.19 -3.22 -2.23
CA LEU A 8 5.31 -3.58 -1.35
C LEU A 8 5.16 -5.02 -0.88
N ARG A 9 6.13 -5.88 -1.18
CA ARG A 9 6.11 -7.31 -0.81
C ARG A 9 7.22 -7.65 0.18
N PRO A 10 6.90 -8.36 1.28
CA PRO A 10 7.87 -8.68 2.31
C PRO A 10 8.78 -9.87 1.97
N GLU A 11 8.39 -10.71 1.00
CA GLU A 11 9.19 -11.88 0.65
C GLU A 11 10.44 -11.50 -0.17
N ILE A 12 11.60 -11.85 0.36
CA ILE A 12 12.88 -11.62 -0.30
C ILE A 12 13.46 -12.95 -0.72
N THR A 13 13.60 -13.15 -2.03
CA THR A 13 14.18 -14.35 -2.61
C THR A 13 15.64 -14.12 -2.99
N ARG A 14 16.31 -15.20 -3.41
CA ARG A 14 17.68 -15.11 -3.92
C ARG A 14 17.78 -14.25 -5.20
N SER A 15 16.77 -14.26 -6.08
CA SER A 15 16.76 -13.39 -7.26
C SER A 15 16.66 -11.91 -6.87
N HIS A 16 15.84 -11.57 -5.86
CA HIS A 16 15.78 -10.21 -5.34
C HIS A 16 17.13 -9.75 -4.79
N ALA A 17 17.87 -10.63 -4.12
CA ALA A 17 19.20 -10.29 -3.61
C ALA A 17 20.19 -9.91 -4.73
N PHE A 18 20.15 -10.58 -5.89
CA PHE A 18 20.95 -10.19 -7.05
C PHE A 18 20.53 -8.83 -7.61
N THR A 19 19.22 -8.59 -7.79
CA THR A 19 18.71 -7.27 -8.23
C THR A 19 19.13 -6.15 -7.28
N LEU A 20 19.09 -6.39 -5.96
CA LEU A 20 19.55 -5.43 -4.98
C LEU A 20 21.06 -5.18 -5.09
N MET A 21 21.87 -6.22 -5.32
CA MET A 21 23.31 -6.06 -5.53
C MET A 21 23.59 -5.17 -6.75
N ASP A 22 22.91 -5.41 -7.88
CA ASP A 22 23.07 -4.60 -9.10
C ASP A 22 22.73 -3.13 -8.85
N TRP A 23 21.62 -2.84 -8.14
CA TRP A 23 21.28 -1.47 -7.78
C TRP A 23 22.30 -0.83 -6.83
N MET A 24 22.92 -1.61 -5.94
CA MET A 24 23.95 -1.11 -5.02
C MET A 24 25.31 -0.88 -5.68
N GLU A 25 25.55 -1.37 -6.90
CA GLU A 25 26.74 -1.07 -7.69
C GLU A 25 26.64 0.28 -8.43
N ASP A 26 25.43 0.79 -8.68
CA ASP A 26 25.23 2.09 -9.31
C ASP A 26 25.47 3.24 -8.31
N GLU A 27 26.55 3.99 -8.50
CA GLU A 27 26.90 5.15 -7.66
C GLU A 27 25.78 6.20 -7.62
N ARG A 28 24.99 6.34 -8.69
CA ARG A 28 23.87 7.30 -8.71
C ARG A 28 22.81 6.92 -7.70
N VAL A 29 22.57 5.62 -7.49
CA VAL A 29 21.62 5.06 -6.52
C VAL A 29 22.18 5.17 -5.10
N THR A 30 23.46 4.84 -4.92
CA THR A 30 24.05 4.70 -3.58
C THR A 30 24.66 5.96 -2.99
N ARG A 31 24.90 7.02 -3.79
CA ARG A 31 25.59 8.26 -3.35
C ARG A 31 25.01 8.95 -2.12
N TYR A 32 23.74 8.72 -1.80
CA TYR A 32 23.05 9.31 -0.64
C TYR A 32 22.58 8.27 0.38
N LEU A 33 22.91 6.99 0.17
CA LEU A 33 22.62 5.94 1.12
C LEU A 33 23.74 5.86 2.16
N SER A 34 23.36 5.95 3.42
CA SER A 34 24.23 5.61 4.53
C SER A 34 24.62 4.12 4.41
N ASP A 35 25.90 3.80 4.61
CA ASP A 35 26.44 2.44 4.70
C ASP A 35 26.36 1.53 3.45
N SER A 36 26.16 2.08 2.24
CA SER A 36 25.98 1.34 0.98
C SER A 36 27.05 0.26 0.68
N SER A 37 28.32 0.56 0.93
CA SER A 37 29.45 -0.36 0.69
C SER A 37 29.46 -1.58 1.64
N SER A 38 28.83 -1.46 2.81
CA SER A 38 28.66 -2.57 3.75
C SER A 38 27.45 -3.44 3.41
N VAL A 39 26.39 -2.83 2.85
CA VAL A 39 25.13 -3.50 2.49
C VAL A 39 25.33 -4.45 1.32
N SER A 40 26.00 -4.03 0.24
CA SER A 40 26.28 -4.92 -0.91
C SER A 40 27.10 -6.14 -0.49
N ARG A 41 28.13 -5.94 0.35
CA ARG A 41 28.96 -7.04 0.89
C ARG A 41 28.14 -7.97 1.79
N PHE A 42 27.26 -7.43 2.62
CA PHE A 42 26.38 -8.23 3.47
C PHE A 42 25.43 -9.08 2.63
N ILE A 43 24.80 -8.51 1.60
CA ILE A 43 23.90 -9.23 0.69
C ILE A 43 24.65 -10.35 -0.03
N SER A 44 25.82 -10.06 -0.60
CA SER A 44 26.68 -11.07 -1.24
C SER A 44 27.03 -12.22 -0.28
N GLN A 45 27.50 -11.91 0.94
CA GLN A 45 27.83 -12.94 1.93
C GLN A 45 26.59 -13.73 2.39
N ALA A 46 25.44 -13.08 2.52
CA ALA A 46 24.17 -13.73 2.84
C ALA A 46 23.76 -14.73 1.76
N VAL A 47 23.86 -14.34 0.48
CA VAL A 47 23.57 -15.17 -0.69
C VAL A 47 24.56 -16.34 -0.78
N ASP A 48 25.86 -16.10 -0.56
CA ASP A 48 26.88 -17.16 -0.66
C ASP A 48 26.76 -18.20 0.47
N ARG A 49 26.36 -17.77 1.67
CA ARG A 49 26.24 -18.65 2.84
C ARG A 49 24.89 -19.36 2.91
N ALA A 50 23.83 -18.76 2.38
CA ALA A 50 22.49 -19.33 2.43
C ALA A 50 22.26 -20.30 1.26
N GLN A 51 21.98 -21.57 1.56
CA GLN A 51 21.46 -22.54 0.59
C GLN A 51 19.94 -22.43 0.38
N MET A 52 19.28 -21.51 1.09
CA MET A 52 17.83 -21.36 1.08
C MET A 52 17.36 -20.44 -0.05
N PRO A 53 16.22 -20.75 -0.70
CA PRO A 53 15.66 -19.92 -1.77
C PRO A 53 15.08 -18.59 -1.26
N ILE A 54 14.61 -18.56 0.00
CA ILE A 54 14.00 -17.40 0.65
C ILE A 54 14.97 -16.85 1.70
N LEU A 55 15.24 -15.55 1.63
CA LEU A 55 16.21 -14.81 2.41
C LEU A 55 15.58 -13.75 3.33
N THR A 56 14.25 -13.66 3.39
CA THR A 56 13.48 -12.64 4.15
C THR A 56 14.02 -12.38 5.55
N HIS A 57 14.32 -13.43 6.33
CA HIS A 57 14.82 -13.28 7.70
C HIS A 57 16.14 -12.49 7.79
N LEU A 58 17.01 -12.58 6.77
CA LEU A 58 18.29 -11.88 6.75
C LEU A 58 18.13 -10.38 6.53
N PHE A 59 17.11 -9.98 5.76
CA PHE A 59 16.80 -8.57 5.48
C PHE A 59 15.99 -7.90 6.59
N ASN A 60 15.24 -8.69 7.37
CA ASN A 60 14.41 -8.19 8.47
C ASN A 60 15.15 -8.04 9.82
N GLN A 61 16.49 -8.07 9.82
CA GLN A 61 17.27 -7.84 11.04
C GLN A 61 17.17 -6.36 11.47
N GLY A 62 16.44 -6.10 12.55
CA GLY A 62 16.27 -4.75 13.11
C GLY A 62 15.31 -3.87 12.31
N GLY A 63 14.41 -4.44 11.51
CA GLY A 63 13.39 -3.72 10.74
C GLY A 63 12.60 -4.64 9.81
N ARG A 64 11.63 -4.10 9.09
CA ARG A 64 10.90 -4.81 8.03
C ARG A 64 11.38 -4.30 6.67
N PHE A 65 11.72 -5.21 5.78
CA PHE A 65 12.18 -4.91 4.43
C PHE A 65 11.13 -5.38 3.42
N PHE A 66 10.92 -4.57 2.39
CA PHE A 66 9.95 -4.81 1.35
C PHE A 66 10.56 -4.52 -0.01
N MET A 67 10.37 -5.41 -0.97
CA MET A 67 10.61 -5.12 -2.38
C MET A 67 9.43 -4.33 -2.95
N ALA A 68 9.72 -3.27 -3.70
CA ALA A 68 8.71 -2.48 -4.39
C ALA A 68 8.55 -2.97 -5.83
N TYR A 69 7.31 -3.22 -6.25
CA TYR A 69 6.95 -3.69 -7.58
C TYR A 69 6.07 -2.68 -8.29
N ASP A 70 6.24 -2.56 -9.61
CA ASP A 70 5.29 -1.87 -10.46
C ASP A 70 4.06 -2.76 -10.78
N ARG A 71 3.23 -2.30 -11.71
CA ARG A 71 2.00 -2.99 -12.12
C ARG A 71 2.23 -4.28 -12.92
N ASP A 72 3.42 -4.46 -13.48
CA ASP A 72 3.79 -5.61 -14.29
C ASP A 72 4.56 -6.64 -13.43
N ASP A 73 4.46 -6.55 -12.10
CA ASP A 73 5.18 -7.36 -11.12
C ASP A 73 6.72 -7.29 -11.31
N ARG A 74 7.25 -6.16 -11.79
CA ARG A 74 8.70 -5.95 -11.92
C ARG A 74 9.25 -5.24 -10.68
N PRO A 75 10.36 -5.71 -10.10
CA PRO A 75 11.00 -5.02 -8.98
C PRO A 75 11.57 -3.67 -9.46
N VAL A 76 11.15 -2.58 -8.82
CA VAL A 76 11.56 -1.21 -9.18
C VAL A 76 12.29 -0.48 -8.04
N GLY A 77 12.28 -1.06 -6.84
CA GLY A 77 12.94 -0.48 -5.69
C GLY A 77 12.76 -1.31 -4.42
N PHE A 78 13.05 -0.70 -3.28
CA PHE A 78 12.75 -1.29 -1.98
C PHE A 78 12.39 -0.22 -0.95
N VAL A 79 11.73 -0.67 0.12
CA VAL A 79 11.46 0.09 1.33
C VAL A 79 11.94 -0.70 2.53
N ARG A 80 12.57 -0.02 3.49
CA ARG A 80 12.88 -0.56 4.80
C ARG A 80 12.26 0.32 5.87
N LEU A 81 11.51 -0.29 6.78
CA LEU A 81 10.85 0.35 7.90
C LEU A 81 11.49 -0.14 9.21
N VAL A 82 12.00 0.78 10.02
CA VAL A 82 12.68 0.48 11.28
C VAL A 82 11.94 1.18 12.42
N LYS A 83 11.12 0.42 13.17
CA LYS A 83 10.34 0.96 14.29
C LYS A 83 11.12 0.90 15.60
N THR A 84 11.21 2.04 16.29
CA THR A 84 11.81 2.18 17.62
C THR A 84 10.83 2.94 18.51
N GLY A 85 10.15 2.24 19.43
CA GLY A 85 9.11 2.84 20.25
C GLY A 85 7.93 3.31 19.39
N ALA A 86 7.61 4.61 19.48
CA ALA A 86 6.55 5.26 18.73
C ALA A 86 6.98 5.69 17.31
N ASP A 87 8.29 5.82 17.05
CA ASP A 87 8.80 6.33 15.79
C ASP A 87 9.16 5.19 14.84
N CYS A 88 8.97 5.41 13.54
CA CYS A 88 9.36 4.51 12.47
C CYS A 88 10.25 5.24 11.47
N GLU A 89 11.48 4.80 11.30
CA GLU A 89 12.36 5.32 10.25
C GLU A 89 12.05 4.62 8.92
N ILE A 90 11.84 5.41 7.87
CA ILE A 90 11.62 4.93 6.50
C ILE A 90 12.87 5.18 5.65
N VAL A 91 13.36 4.11 5.02
CA VAL A 91 14.45 4.14 4.04
C VAL A 91 13.91 3.59 2.73
N LEU A 92 14.18 4.26 1.62
CA LEU A 92 13.62 3.92 0.32
C LEU A 92 14.64 4.13 -0.78
N VAL A 93 14.65 3.21 -1.73
CA VAL A 93 15.45 3.29 -2.95
C VAL A 93 14.57 2.99 -4.15
N VAL A 94 14.66 3.83 -5.18
CA VAL A 94 14.19 3.50 -6.53
C VAL A 94 15.42 3.04 -7.29
N GLY A 95 15.45 1.79 -7.71
CA GLY A 95 16.62 1.13 -8.26
C GLY A 95 17.03 1.70 -9.62
N GLU A 96 16.52 1.10 -10.70
CA GLU A 96 16.85 1.48 -12.07
C GLU A 96 16.68 2.98 -12.32
N HIS A 97 17.78 3.63 -12.72
CA HIS A 97 17.81 5.08 -12.90
C HIS A 97 16.98 5.56 -14.10
N ASP A 98 16.67 4.70 -15.06
CA ASP A 98 15.78 5.02 -16.19
C ASP A 98 14.32 5.18 -15.74
N ASN A 99 13.97 4.58 -14.60
CA ASN A 99 12.64 4.69 -14.01
C ASN A 99 12.47 5.98 -13.19
N TRP A 100 13.50 6.83 -13.18
CA TRP A 100 13.51 8.05 -12.40
C TRP A 100 12.68 9.17 -13.03
N GLY A 101 12.06 9.99 -12.18
CA GLY A 101 11.18 11.10 -12.62
C GLY A 101 9.75 10.67 -12.98
N GLN A 102 9.44 9.37 -12.99
CA GLN A 102 8.12 8.83 -13.33
C GLN A 102 7.11 8.81 -12.17
N GLY A 103 7.47 9.39 -11.01
CA GLY A 103 6.60 9.43 -9.82
C GLY A 103 6.70 8.22 -8.88
N LEU A 104 7.44 7.16 -9.26
CA LEU A 104 7.57 5.93 -8.46
C LEU A 104 7.94 6.19 -7.01
N GLY A 105 8.96 7.00 -6.74
CA GLY A 105 9.38 7.30 -5.37
C GLY A 105 8.26 7.89 -4.50
N GLY A 106 7.36 8.69 -5.07
CA GLY A 106 6.20 9.20 -4.33
C GLY A 106 5.18 8.10 -4.00
N SER A 107 4.86 7.24 -4.96
CA SER A 107 3.97 6.08 -4.74
C SER A 107 4.56 5.10 -3.73
N THR A 108 5.85 4.81 -3.83
CA THR A 108 6.57 3.96 -2.89
C THR A 108 6.60 4.55 -1.46
N ILE A 109 6.72 5.88 -1.31
CA ILE A 109 6.57 6.53 0.01
C ILE A 109 5.18 6.29 0.58
N ARG A 110 4.11 6.50 -0.20
CA ARG A 110 2.72 6.36 0.28
C ARG A 110 2.38 4.93 0.68
N GLU A 111 2.81 3.95 -0.10
CA GLU A 111 2.67 2.53 0.29
C GLU A 111 3.47 2.21 1.55
N GLY A 112 4.66 2.78 1.71
CA GLY A 112 5.45 2.65 2.94
C GLY A 112 4.77 3.27 4.17
N LEU A 113 4.11 4.42 3.99
CA LEU A 113 3.34 5.08 5.04
C LEU A 113 2.12 4.26 5.48
N LYS A 114 1.42 3.64 4.53
CA LYS A 114 0.30 2.72 4.82
C LYS A 114 0.74 1.61 5.77
N LEU A 115 1.85 0.94 5.47
CA LEU A 115 2.41 -0.10 6.34
C LEU A 115 2.90 0.48 7.68
N ALA A 116 3.58 1.63 7.68
CA ALA A 116 4.12 2.20 8.92
C ALA A 116 3.03 2.63 9.91
N PHE A 117 1.95 3.26 9.43
CA PHE A 117 0.89 3.80 10.28
C PHE A 117 -0.20 2.79 10.58
N LEU A 118 -0.66 2.02 9.59
CA LEU A 118 -1.84 1.16 9.73
C LEU A 118 -1.49 -0.28 10.12
N ASP A 119 -0.36 -0.81 9.66
CA ASP A 119 0.12 -2.15 10.07
C ASP A 119 1.00 -2.05 11.32
N MET A 120 2.09 -1.27 11.25
CA MET A 120 3.08 -1.20 12.34
C MET A 120 2.67 -0.28 13.51
N ARG A 121 1.56 0.47 13.38
CA ARG A 121 1.04 1.41 14.39
C ARG A 121 2.11 2.40 14.91
N ALA A 122 2.90 2.98 14.00
CA ALA A 122 3.80 4.07 14.35
C ALA A 122 3.02 5.37 14.64
N GLU A 123 3.49 6.20 15.57
CA GLU A 123 2.92 7.53 15.78
C GLU A 123 3.57 8.55 14.84
N ASN A 124 4.86 8.37 14.53
CA ASN A 124 5.61 9.20 13.59
C ASN A 124 6.41 8.34 12.62
N VAL A 125 6.51 8.82 11.38
CA VAL A 125 7.44 8.30 10.38
C VAL A 125 8.51 9.35 10.10
N ILE A 126 9.77 8.94 10.17
CA ILE A 126 10.94 9.81 10.04
C ILE A 126 11.74 9.41 8.80
N ALA A 127 12.07 10.39 7.97
CA ALA A 127 12.96 10.21 6.83
C ALA A 127 14.24 11.04 7.03
N LYS A 128 15.38 10.36 7.06
CA LYS A 128 16.70 10.98 7.18
C LYS A 128 17.34 11.08 5.79
N ILE A 129 17.51 12.29 5.29
CA ILE A 129 17.87 12.54 3.89
C ILE A 129 19.07 13.49 3.82
N HIS A 130 20.08 13.16 3.02
CA HIS A 130 21.21 14.05 2.77
C HIS A 130 20.74 15.39 2.15
N PRO A 131 21.22 16.57 2.60
CA PRO A 131 20.75 17.87 2.13
C PRO A 131 20.84 18.08 0.61
N SER A 132 21.85 17.48 -0.04
CA SER A 132 22.00 17.54 -1.51
C SER A 132 21.06 16.61 -2.28
N ASN A 133 20.33 15.71 -1.63
CA ASN A 133 19.36 14.82 -2.26
C ASN A 133 18.00 15.53 -2.44
N VAL A 134 18.02 16.61 -3.25
CA VAL A 134 16.87 17.48 -3.52
C VAL A 134 15.65 16.70 -4.02
N ARG A 135 15.89 15.61 -4.77
CA ARG A 135 14.80 14.79 -5.31
C ARG A 135 14.07 14.03 -4.20
N SER A 136 14.81 13.39 -3.29
CA SER A 136 14.19 12.70 -2.15
C SER A 136 13.48 13.70 -1.24
N LEU A 137 14.10 14.83 -0.91
CA LEU A 137 13.49 15.89 -0.10
C LEU A 137 12.13 16.32 -0.67
N LYS A 138 12.08 16.68 -1.96
CA LYS A 138 10.82 17.06 -2.64
C LYS A 138 9.81 15.91 -2.70
N GLY A 139 10.27 14.66 -2.81
CA GLY A 139 9.40 13.49 -2.80
C GLY A 139 8.66 13.33 -1.47
N PHE A 140 9.39 13.42 -0.36
CA PHE A 140 8.84 13.35 0.99
C PHE A 140 7.96 14.56 1.33
N GLU A 141 8.37 15.78 0.99
CA GLU A 141 7.55 17.00 1.17
C GLU A 141 6.20 16.90 0.45
N ARG A 142 6.18 16.39 -0.79
CA ARG A 142 4.93 16.15 -1.55
C ARG A 142 4.04 15.08 -0.91
N CYS A 143 4.63 14.17 -0.14
CA CYS A 143 3.90 13.18 0.66
C CYS A 143 3.62 13.71 2.07
N GLY A 144 3.59 15.03 2.28
CA GLY A 144 3.12 15.65 3.51
C GLY A 144 4.14 15.70 4.65
N PHE A 145 5.36 15.20 4.45
CA PHE A 145 6.41 15.34 5.45
C PHE A 145 6.83 16.81 5.60
N HIS A 146 7.27 17.16 6.81
CA HIS A 146 7.82 18.47 7.12
C HIS A 146 9.22 18.34 7.73
N LEU A 147 10.07 19.32 7.47
CA LEU A 147 11.41 19.37 8.05
C LEU A 147 11.32 19.56 9.57
N GLN A 148 11.91 18.63 10.32
CA GLN A 148 11.96 18.68 11.78
C GLN A 148 13.33 19.18 12.27
N ARG A 149 14.41 18.76 11.61
CA ARG A 149 15.79 19.12 11.96
C ARG A 149 16.67 19.16 10.72
N GLU A 150 17.53 20.15 10.65
CA GLU A 150 18.54 20.31 9.60
C GLU A 150 19.94 20.33 10.19
N THR A 151 20.87 19.64 9.54
CA THR A 151 22.29 19.62 9.85
C THR A 151 23.09 19.62 8.54
N PRO A 152 24.38 19.98 8.55
CA PRO A 152 25.18 20.04 7.33
C PRO A 152 25.24 18.72 6.53
N THR A 153 25.03 17.58 7.19
CA THR A 153 25.12 16.25 6.60
C THR A 153 23.77 15.55 6.46
N LEU A 154 22.71 16.06 7.11
CA LEU A 154 21.44 15.36 7.22
C LEU A 154 20.26 16.28 7.51
N ASN A 155 19.19 16.13 6.74
CA ASN A 155 17.86 16.66 7.00
C ASN A 155 16.95 15.55 7.52
N SER A 156 16.31 15.78 8.66
CA SER A 156 15.32 14.89 9.26
C SER A 156 13.94 15.45 8.99
N LEU A 157 13.16 14.73 8.18
CA LEU A 157 11.77 15.03 7.88
C LEU A 157 10.87 14.10 8.68
N SER A 158 9.70 14.58 9.09
CA SER A 158 8.73 13.82 9.86
C SER A 158 7.31 13.96 9.32
N LEU A 159 6.51 12.92 9.49
CA LEU A 159 5.06 12.90 9.32
C LEU A 159 4.47 12.14 10.50
N ASN A 160 3.39 12.64 11.10
CA ASN A 160 2.70 11.95 12.19
C ASN A 160 1.40 11.29 11.68
N ALA A 161 0.90 10.32 12.46
CA ALA A 161 -0.28 9.54 12.12
C ALA A 161 -1.52 10.42 11.87
N GLY A 162 -1.78 11.39 12.75
CA GLY A 162 -2.94 12.29 12.61
C GLY A 162 -2.92 13.08 11.29
N ARG A 163 -1.76 13.58 10.88
CA ARG A 163 -1.60 14.27 9.60
C ARG A 163 -1.72 13.31 8.42
N TYR A 164 -1.19 12.10 8.51
CA TYR A 164 -1.35 11.08 7.47
C TYR A 164 -2.82 10.76 7.22
N LEU A 165 -3.60 10.50 8.28
CA LEU A 165 -5.04 10.25 8.21
C LEU A 165 -5.79 11.45 7.61
N GLN A 166 -5.45 12.68 8.01
CA GLN A 166 -6.03 13.88 7.41
C GLN A 166 -5.75 13.96 5.90
N LEU A 167 -4.52 13.69 5.47
CA LEU A 167 -4.13 13.73 4.05
C LEU A 167 -4.78 12.61 3.22
N LEU A 168 -5.19 11.49 3.84
CA LEU A 168 -6.03 10.47 3.20
C LEU A 168 -7.44 11.02 2.94
N ARG A 169 -8.08 11.59 3.97
CA ARG A 169 -9.42 12.18 3.87
C ARG A 169 -9.48 13.35 2.88
N ASP A 170 -8.41 14.13 2.79
CA ASP A 170 -8.29 15.25 1.85
C ASP A 170 -7.97 14.79 0.41
N GLY A 171 -7.78 13.48 0.17
CA GLY A 171 -7.48 12.92 -1.16
C GLY A 171 -6.04 13.16 -1.65
N VAL A 172 -5.18 13.82 -0.88
CA VAL A 172 -3.78 14.12 -1.26
C VAL A 172 -2.96 12.82 -1.45
N MET A 173 -3.24 11.83 -0.60
CA MET A 173 -2.58 10.52 -0.61
C MET A 173 -3.23 9.49 -1.53
N ALA A 174 -4.38 9.79 -2.15
CA ALA A 174 -5.09 8.83 -2.97
C ALA A 174 -4.36 8.56 -4.30
N ASP A 175 -4.10 7.29 -4.59
CA ASP A 175 -3.44 6.81 -5.82
C ASP A 175 -4.41 6.08 -6.76
N SER A 176 -5.64 5.89 -6.29
CA SER A 176 -6.76 5.19 -6.91
C SER A 176 -7.98 6.13 -6.99
N PRO A 177 -9.01 5.76 -7.80
CA PRO A 177 -10.28 6.47 -7.84
C PRO A 177 -10.89 6.77 -6.46
N GLU A 178 -11.72 7.80 -6.39
CA GLU A 178 -12.55 8.07 -5.21
C GLU A 178 -13.44 6.85 -4.96
N ILE A 179 -13.60 6.50 -3.68
CA ILE A 179 -14.52 5.44 -3.27
C ILE A 179 -15.53 6.00 -2.27
N TYR A 180 -16.73 5.44 -2.29
CA TYR A 180 -17.84 5.87 -1.47
C TYR A 180 -18.24 4.76 -0.51
N VAL A 181 -18.43 5.11 0.76
CA VAL A 181 -18.87 4.17 1.78
C VAL A 181 -20.01 4.81 2.56
N THR A 182 -21.05 4.04 2.88
CA THR A 182 -22.16 4.57 3.67
C THR A 182 -21.74 4.79 5.12
N GLU A 183 -22.39 5.73 5.82
CA GLU A 183 -22.15 5.95 7.25
C GLU A 183 -22.32 4.67 8.09
N ILE A 184 -23.30 3.84 7.73
CA ILE A 184 -23.60 2.56 8.39
C ILE A 184 -22.47 1.56 8.15
N ASP A 185 -22.08 1.37 6.88
CA ASP A 185 -21.02 0.44 6.51
C ASP A 185 -19.69 0.84 7.14
N LYS A 186 -19.35 2.13 7.13
CA LYS A 186 -18.13 2.63 7.76
C LYS A 186 -18.08 2.29 9.24
N ALA A 187 -19.16 2.55 9.98
CA ALA A 187 -19.21 2.25 11.42
C ALA A 187 -19.07 0.75 11.70
N ARG A 188 -19.71 -0.10 10.88
CA ARG A 188 -19.63 -1.56 11.01
C ARG A 188 -18.25 -2.10 10.67
N LEU A 189 -17.66 -1.63 9.57
CA LEU A 189 -16.32 -2.03 9.16
C LEU A 189 -15.26 -1.58 10.17
N GLN A 190 -15.37 -0.37 10.72
CA GLN A 190 -14.48 0.07 11.80
C GLN A 190 -14.62 -0.80 13.05
N SER A 191 -15.84 -1.22 13.39
CA SER A 191 -16.07 -2.15 14.50
C SER A 191 -15.48 -3.53 14.21
N LEU A 192 -15.57 -4.01 12.95
CA LEU A 192 -14.97 -5.26 12.50
C LEU A 192 -13.44 -5.22 12.63
N LEU A 193 -12.80 -4.17 12.12
CA LEU A 193 -11.34 -3.98 12.20
C LEU A 193 -10.84 -3.96 13.65
N ALA A 194 -11.62 -3.41 14.58
CA ALA A 194 -11.25 -3.35 16.00
C ALA A 194 -11.32 -4.71 16.72
N ILE A 195 -11.98 -5.72 16.13
CA ILE A 195 -12.11 -7.07 16.69
C ILE A 195 -11.05 -8.01 16.11
N GLU A 196 -10.70 -7.84 14.84
CA GLU A 196 -9.85 -8.74 14.04
C GLU A 196 -8.33 -8.46 14.17
N ASP A 197 -7.87 -8.06 15.36
CA ASP A 197 -6.48 -7.62 15.67
C ASP A 197 -5.35 -8.59 15.24
N GLU A 198 -5.67 -9.83 14.86
CA GLU A 198 -4.70 -10.88 14.52
C GLU A 198 -4.10 -10.77 13.11
N THR A 199 -4.75 -10.07 12.17
CA THR A 199 -4.23 -9.88 10.80
C THR A 199 -4.15 -8.39 10.43
N PRO A 200 -3.00 -7.88 9.96
CA PRO A 200 -2.92 -6.50 9.50
C PRO A 200 -3.87 -6.25 8.31
N GLN A 201 -4.96 -5.55 8.56
CA GLN A 201 -5.97 -5.17 7.58
C GLN A 201 -5.72 -3.75 7.04
N ALA A 202 -4.44 -3.41 6.87
CA ALA A 202 -3.99 -2.06 6.55
C ALA A 202 -4.58 -1.53 5.25
N ASP A 203 -4.84 -2.39 4.27
CA ASP A 203 -5.47 -1.98 3.02
C ASP A 203 -6.95 -1.60 3.22
N LEU A 204 -7.73 -2.41 3.94
CA LEU A 204 -9.13 -2.07 4.22
C LEU A 204 -9.24 -0.82 5.10
N GLU A 205 -8.39 -0.70 6.13
CA GLU A 205 -8.34 0.49 6.96
C GLU A 205 -7.97 1.74 6.14
N HIS A 206 -7.03 1.61 5.20
CA HIS A 206 -6.65 2.69 4.28
C HIS A 206 -7.82 3.12 3.39
N GLU A 207 -8.53 2.16 2.79
CA GLU A 207 -9.68 2.43 1.93
C GLU A 207 -10.83 3.10 2.72
N ILE A 208 -11.18 2.59 3.90
CA ILE A 208 -12.24 3.19 4.76
C ILE A 208 -11.87 4.60 5.22
N GLU A 209 -10.59 4.85 5.50
CA GLU A 209 -10.11 6.13 5.97
C GLU A 209 -10.17 7.20 4.89
N ARG A 210 -9.81 6.87 3.64
CA ARG A 210 -9.86 7.79 2.49
C ARG A 210 -11.24 7.92 1.85
N ALA A 211 -12.17 7.02 2.18
CA ALA A 211 -13.50 6.98 1.55
C ALA A 211 -14.32 8.24 1.80
N ILE A 212 -15.05 8.66 0.76
CA ILE A 212 -16.07 9.69 0.86
C ILE A 212 -17.29 9.08 1.53
N VAL A 213 -17.62 9.58 2.72
CA VAL A 213 -18.73 9.06 3.52
C VAL A 213 -20.04 9.70 3.06
N VAL A 214 -21.04 8.87 2.77
CA VAL A 214 -22.36 9.31 2.30
C VAL A 214 -23.48 8.70 3.14
N GLU A 215 -24.61 9.40 3.23
CA GLU A 215 -25.84 8.83 3.79
C GLU A 215 -26.30 7.63 2.94
N PRO A 216 -26.80 6.53 3.53
CA PRO A 216 -27.28 5.36 2.78
C PRO A 216 -28.30 5.71 1.68
N GLN A 217 -29.16 6.71 1.90
CA GLN A 217 -30.16 7.13 0.91
C GLN A 217 -29.58 7.95 -0.25
N ARG A 218 -28.32 8.39 -0.15
CA ARG A 218 -27.65 9.23 -1.14
C ARG A 218 -26.55 8.51 -1.91
N VAL A 219 -26.18 7.30 -1.49
CA VAL A 219 -25.22 6.50 -2.25
C VAL A 219 -25.80 6.19 -3.63
N SER A 220 -24.98 6.34 -4.67
CA SER A 220 -25.41 6.06 -6.05
C SER A 220 -25.58 4.56 -6.24
N GLY A 221 -26.58 4.14 -7.02
CA GLY A 221 -26.90 2.73 -7.27
C GLY A 221 -25.84 1.93 -8.04
N ASP A 222 -24.81 2.62 -8.55
CA ASP A 222 -23.66 2.04 -9.24
C ASP A 222 -22.43 1.85 -8.35
N VAL A 223 -22.50 2.22 -7.07
CA VAL A 223 -21.44 2.02 -6.07
C VAL A 223 -21.52 0.61 -5.48
N VAL A 224 -20.38 -0.05 -5.28
CA VAL A 224 -20.30 -1.32 -4.55
C VAL A 224 -20.35 -1.06 -3.03
N THR A 225 -21.51 -1.20 -2.40
CA THR A 225 -21.67 -1.17 -0.93
C THR A 225 -21.60 -2.59 -0.34
N MET A 226 -21.59 -2.73 0.98
CA MET A 226 -21.68 -4.05 1.61
C MET A 226 -22.95 -4.79 1.16
N ASN A 227 -22.86 -6.12 1.04
CA ASN A 227 -23.92 -7.00 0.52
C ASN A 227 -24.34 -6.76 -0.94
N SER A 228 -23.59 -5.94 -1.69
CA SER A 228 -23.81 -5.78 -3.13
C SER A 228 -23.42 -7.05 -3.91
N ARG A 229 -24.13 -7.31 -5.01
CA ARG A 229 -23.74 -8.30 -6.03
C ARG A 229 -23.18 -7.57 -7.23
N VAL A 230 -21.99 -7.95 -7.64
CA VAL A 230 -21.25 -7.26 -8.69
C VAL A 230 -20.68 -8.24 -9.70
N VAL A 231 -20.65 -7.80 -10.94
CA VAL A 231 -19.93 -8.43 -12.02
C VAL A 231 -18.63 -7.66 -12.19
N LEU A 232 -17.52 -8.34 -11.95
CA LEU A 232 -16.19 -7.78 -12.12
C LEU A 232 -15.42 -8.55 -13.19
N ARG A 233 -14.46 -7.86 -13.79
CA ARG A 233 -13.44 -8.45 -14.63
C ARG A 233 -12.11 -8.39 -13.90
N LEU A 234 -11.56 -9.56 -13.59
CA LEU A 234 -10.23 -9.73 -13.02
C LEU A 234 -9.29 -10.12 -14.15
N ASP A 235 -8.41 -9.19 -14.54
CA ASP A 235 -7.59 -9.28 -15.75
C ASP A 235 -8.50 -9.48 -17.00
N ASP A 236 -8.58 -10.72 -17.51
CA ASP A 236 -9.44 -11.10 -18.64
C ASP A 236 -10.63 -11.98 -18.24
N GLU A 237 -10.72 -12.37 -16.96
CA GLU A 237 -11.72 -13.30 -16.44
C GLU A 237 -12.91 -12.55 -15.85
N LYS A 238 -14.11 -12.84 -16.37
CA LYS A 238 -15.36 -12.27 -15.88
C LYS A 238 -15.96 -13.15 -14.80
N GLN A 239 -16.32 -12.57 -13.66
CA GLN A 239 -16.98 -13.28 -12.56
C GLN A 239 -18.03 -12.41 -11.88
N GLU A 240 -19.09 -13.05 -11.42
CA GLU A 240 -20.11 -12.44 -10.56
C GLU A 240 -19.89 -12.90 -9.13
N VAL A 241 -19.84 -11.96 -8.20
CA VAL A 241 -19.52 -12.16 -6.78
C VAL A 241 -20.42 -11.29 -5.92
N ALA A 242 -20.60 -11.67 -4.65
CA ALA A 242 -21.24 -10.83 -3.64
C ALA A 242 -20.18 -10.34 -2.64
N LEU A 243 -20.14 -9.03 -2.36
CA LEU A 243 -19.29 -8.48 -1.29
C LEU A 243 -20.04 -8.61 0.04
N VAL A 244 -19.47 -9.31 1.01
CA VAL A 244 -20.15 -9.60 2.29
C VAL A 244 -19.22 -9.43 3.49
N TYR A 245 -19.79 -9.41 4.69
CA TYR A 245 -19.02 -9.48 5.92
C TYR A 245 -18.41 -10.88 6.12
N PRO A 246 -17.34 -11.02 6.95
CA PRO A 246 -16.62 -12.28 7.12
C PRO A 246 -17.51 -13.48 7.52
N GLN A 247 -18.49 -13.26 8.39
CA GLN A 247 -19.39 -14.31 8.87
C GLN A 247 -20.28 -14.91 7.77
N ASP A 248 -20.49 -14.19 6.67
CA ASP A 248 -21.36 -14.59 5.55
C ASP A 248 -20.57 -15.07 4.33
N ALA A 249 -19.23 -15.09 4.43
CA ALA A 249 -18.35 -15.47 3.33
C ALA A 249 -18.47 -16.97 3.01
N ASP A 250 -18.62 -17.27 1.73
CA ASP A 250 -18.71 -18.64 1.22
C ASP A 250 -18.19 -18.69 -0.22
N ALA A 251 -17.09 -19.40 -0.42
CA ALA A 251 -16.47 -19.57 -1.72
C ALA A 251 -17.36 -20.33 -2.72
N ARG A 252 -18.23 -21.23 -2.25
CA ARG A 252 -19.13 -22.02 -3.12
C ARG A 252 -20.20 -21.15 -3.76
N ASP A 253 -20.69 -20.18 -2.99
CA ASP A 253 -21.73 -19.24 -3.39
C ASP A 253 -21.15 -17.92 -3.94
N ARG A 254 -19.82 -17.85 -4.15
CA ARG A 254 -19.10 -16.65 -4.61
C ARG A 254 -19.35 -15.41 -3.73
N LYS A 255 -19.49 -15.62 -2.42
CA LYS A 255 -19.58 -14.57 -1.42
C LYS A 255 -18.18 -14.25 -0.90
N LEU A 256 -17.65 -13.11 -1.33
CA LEU A 256 -16.34 -12.60 -0.96
C LEU A 256 -16.43 -11.80 0.33
N SER A 257 -15.65 -12.21 1.32
CA SER A 257 -15.43 -11.39 2.52
C SER A 257 -14.79 -10.05 2.12
N VAL A 258 -15.25 -8.95 2.71
CA VAL A 258 -14.59 -7.64 2.62
C VAL A 258 -13.14 -7.66 3.11
N LEU A 259 -12.77 -8.62 3.97
CA LEU A 259 -11.40 -8.84 4.44
C LEU A 259 -10.48 -9.59 3.45
N SER A 260 -11.02 -10.10 2.34
CA SER A 260 -10.20 -10.71 1.29
C SER A 260 -9.61 -9.65 0.36
N ASP A 261 -8.47 -9.94 -0.29
CA ASP A 261 -7.82 -9.05 -1.27
C ASP A 261 -8.84 -8.44 -2.24
N LEU A 262 -9.66 -9.29 -2.87
CA LEU A 262 -10.64 -8.88 -3.87
C LEU A 262 -11.83 -8.14 -3.23
N GLY A 263 -12.26 -8.52 -2.03
CA GLY A 263 -13.36 -7.84 -1.33
C GLY A 263 -13.01 -6.43 -0.90
N THR A 264 -11.80 -6.24 -0.36
CA THR A 264 -11.27 -4.90 -0.03
C THR A 264 -11.13 -4.05 -1.30
N ALA A 265 -10.58 -4.62 -2.37
CA ALA A 265 -10.30 -3.91 -3.60
C ALA A 265 -11.53 -3.37 -4.36
N ILE A 266 -12.71 -3.92 -4.11
CA ILE A 266 -13.95 -3.51 -4.80
C ILE A 266 -14.86 -2.61 -3.95
N LEU A 267 -14.66 -2.56 -2.63
CA LEU A 267 -15.51 -1.79 -1.73
C LEU A 267 -15.50 -0.31 -2.13
N GLY A 268 -16.69 0.24 -2.34
CA GLY A 268 -16.94 1.66 -2.60
C GLY A 268 -16.58 2.15 -4.01
N PHE A 269 -16.05 1.29 -4.88
CA PHE A 269 -15.84 1.61 -6.29
C PHE A 269 -17.17 1.65 -7.07
N GLN A 270 -17.17 2.32 -8.22
CA GLN A 270 -18.35 2.46 -9.09
C GLN A 270 -18.26 1.60 -10.35
N GLU A 271 -19.41 1.35 -10.99
CA GLU A 271 -19.45 0.77 -12.34
C GLU A 271 -18.53 1.54 -13.31
N GLY A 272 -17.67 0.82 -14.02
CA GLY A 272 -16.69 1.38 -14.95
C GLY A 272 -15.32 1.65 -14.34
N ASP A 273 -15.22 1.73 -13.01
CA ASP A 273 -13.93 1.91 -12.34
C ASP A 273 -13.01 0.72 -12.55
N ALA A 274 -11.71 1.01 -12.50
CA ALA A 274 -10.68 -0.02 -12.52
C ALA A 274 -9.50 0.34 -11.64
N VAL A 275 -9.01 -0.66 -10.91
CA VAL A 275 -7.91 -0.55 -9.94
C VAL A 275 -6.92 -1.69 -10.17
N ASP A 276 -5.64 -1.40 -9.98
CA ASP A 276 -4.61 -2.45 -9.89
C ASP A 276 -4.50 -2.85 -8.41
N TRP A 277 -4.54 -4.13 -8.10
CA TRP A 277 -4.52 -4.62 -6.72
C TRP A 277 -3.70 -5.89 -6.57
N MET A 278 -3.12 -6.11 -5.39
CA MET A 278 -2.42 -7.34 -5.05
C MET A 278 -3.41 -8.44 -4.68
N VAL A 279 -3.50 -9.49 -5.50
CA VAL A 279 -4.39 -10.63 -5.27
C VAL A 279 -3.57 -11.92 -5.31
N ALA A 280 -3.46 -12.61 -4.18
CA ALA A 280 -2.65 -13.83 -4.03
C ALA A 280 -1.22 -13.67 -4.61
N ASP A 281 -0.50 -12.66 -4.10
CA ASP A 281 0.89 -12.32 -4.43
C ASP A 281 1.18 -11.89 -5.87
N ARG A 282 0.14 -11.58 -6.66
CA ARG A 282 0.29 -10.99 -7.99
C ARG A 282 -0.53 -9.74 -8.16
N THR A 283 -0.01 -8.78 -8.92
CA THR A 283 -0.78 -7.60 -9.29
C THR A 283 -1.80 -7.99 -10.34
N ARG A 284 -3.07 -7.67 -10.09
CA ARG A 284 -4.17 -7.91 -11.02
C ARG A 284 -4.97 -6.65 -11.28
N ARG A 285 -5.48 -6.51 -12.50
CA ARG A 285 -6.37 -5.42 -12.90
C ARG A 285 -7.80 -5.81 -12.59
N ILE A 286 -8.45 -5.11 -11.67
CA ILE A 286 -9.86 -5.32 -11.35
C ILE A 286 -10.67 -4.21 -12.02
N ARG A 287 -11.73 -4.57 -12.74
CA ARG A 287 -12.72 -3.62 -13.28
C ARG A 287 -14.11 -3.98 -12.79
N ILE A 288 -14.83 -3.01 -12.24
CA ILE A 288 -16.24 -3.16 -11.91
C ILE A 288 -17.04 -3.03 -13.22
N GLU A 289 -17.57 -4.12 -13.76
CA GLU A 289 -18.34 -4.07 -15.00
C GLU A 289 -19.81 -3.69 -14.75
N LYS A 290 -20.39 -4.21 -13.66
CA LYS A 290 -21.80 -3.98 -13.32
C LYS A 290 -22.04 -4.22 -11.82
N VAL A 291 -22.85 -3.37 -11.20
CA VAL A 291 -23.51 -3.62 -9.93
C VAL A 291 -24.89 -4.18 -10.25
N VAL A 292 -25.08 -5.47 -9.97
CA VAL A 292 -26.31 -6.23 -10.27
C VAL A 292 -27.37 -5.99 -9.20
N TYR A 293 -26.93 -5.85 -7.96
CA TYR A 293 -27.76 -5.54 -6.81
C TYR A 293 -26.93 -4.72 -5.83
N GLN A 294 -27.55 -3.66 -5.31
CA GLN A 294 -27.04 -2.86 -4.20
C GLN A 294 -28.18 -2.69 -3.18
N PRO A 295 -27.96 -2.97 -1.88
CA PRO A 295 -29.00 -2.86 -0.86
C PRO A 295 -29.71 -1.51 -0.84
N GLU A 296 -28.95 -0.41 -0.88
CA GLU A 296 -29.51 0.94 -0.74
C GLU A 296 -30.43 1.31 -1.91
N SER A 297 -30.01 1.04 -3.15
CA SER A 297 -30.86 1.22 -4.34
C SER A 297 -32.12 0.33 -4.35
N SER A 298 -32.10 -0.77 -3.59
CA SER A 298 -33.22 -1.73 -3.47
C SER A 298 -34.13 -1.45 -2.26
N GLY A 299 -33.77 -0.49 -1.41
CA GLY A 299 -34.52 -0.13 -0.20
C GLY A 299 -34.09 -0.88 1.07
N ASP A 300 -33.05 -1.71 0.99
CA ASP A 300 -32.54 -2.54 2.09
C ASP A 300 -31.48 -1.81 2.92
N LEU A 301 -31.81 -0.62 3.42
CA LEU A 301 -30.88 0.35 4.05
C LEU A 301 -30.22 -0.09 5.37
N HIS A 302 -30.44 -1.32 5.81
CA HIS A 302 -29.99 -1.86 7.09
C HIS A 302 -29.15 -3.12 6.96
N LEU A 303 -29.00 -3.66 5.75
CA LEU A 303 -28.13 -4.81 5.49
C LEU A 303 -26.66 -4.43 5.66
#